data_AF-A0A2G2PC31-F1
#
_entry.id   AF-A0A2G2PC31-F1
#
_cell.length_a   1.000
_cell.length_b   1.000
_cell.length_c   1.000
_cell.angle_alpha   90.00
_cell.angle_beta   90.00
_cell.angle_gamma   90.00
#
_symmetry.space_group_name_H-M   'P 1'
#
loop_
_entity.id
_entity.type
_entity.pdbx_description
1 polymer ?
#
loop_
_entity_poly.entity_id
_entity_poly.type
_entity_poly.pdbx_seq_one_letter_code
_entity_poly.pdbx_strand_id
1 'polypeptide(L)' 'MKKYTIKYSSERRIKKALFKYLKNPSYSTSLLPFGYLRRFGIKKKTTLSDKNLKNMIDTYYEQYNRKKKIY' A
#
# COMPACT_ATOMS: atom_id res chain seq x y z
N MET A 1 -20.63 -2.53 -6.67
CA MET A 1 -19.22 -2.10 -6.63
C MET A 1 -18.21 -3.08 -6.00
N LYS A 2 -18.60 -4.13 -5.25
CA LYS A 2 -17.64 -5.07 -4.62
C LYS A 2 -16.82 -5.96 -5.57
N LYS A 3 -17.28 -6.23 -6.81
CA LYS A 3 -16.61 -7.17 -7.75
C LYS A 3 -15.44 -6.58 -8.55
N TYR A 4 -15.46 -5.28 -8.86
CA TYR A 4 -14.44 -4.65 -9.71
C TYR A 4 -13.08 -4.49 -9.01
N THR A 5 -13.06 -4.17 -7.72
CA THR A 5 -11.81 -4.03 -6.95
C THR A 5 -11.07 -5.37 -6.80
N ILE A 6 -11.82 -6.48 -6.70
CA ILE A 6 -11.26 -7.83 -6.51
C ILE A 6 -10.60 -8.36 -7.80
N LYS A 7 -11.10 -7.98 -8.99
CA LYS A 7 -10.59 -8.48 -10.28
C LYS A 7 -9.25 -7.84 -10.68
N TYR A 8 -8.97 -6.62 -10.22
CA TYR A 8 -7.80 -5.84 -10.67
C TYR A 8 -6.75 -5.58 -9.57
N SER A 9 -7.06 -5.84 -8.30
CA SER A 9 -6.15 -5.62 -7.17
C SER A 9 -5.98 -6.88 -6.32
N SER A 10 -5.24 -7.86 -6.86
CA SER A 10 -4.76 -9.00 -6.08
C SER A 10 -3.88 -8.49 -4.94
N GLU A 11 -3.98 -9.12 -3.77
CA GLU A 11 -3.16 -8.82 -2.59
C GLU A 11 -1.67 -8.67 -2.94
N ARG A 12 -1.14 -9.60 -3.73
CA ARG A 12 0.25 -9.58 -4.20
C ARG A 12 0.59 -8.30 -4.99
N ARG A 13 -0.35 -7.78 -5.79
CA ARG A 13 -0.18 -6.56 -6.58
C ARG A 13 -0.21 -5.32 -5.68
N ILE A 14 -1.11 -5.29 -4.70
CA ILE A 14 -1.20 -4.20 -3.71
C ILE A 14 0.08 -4.13 -2.88
N LYS A 15 0.52 -5.26 -2.31
CA LYS A 15 1.77 -5.36 -1.54
C LYS A 15 2.98 -4.93 -2.35
N LYS A 16 3.07 -5.33 -3.63
CA LYS A 16 4.14 -4.91 -4.55
C LYS A 16 4.12 -3.41 -4.84
N ALA A 17 2.94 -2.83 -5.05
CA ALA A 17 2.81 -1.39 -5.28
C ALA A 17 3.19 -0.58 -4.04
N LEU A 18 2.76 -1.01 -2.85
CA LEU A 18 3.18 -0.41 -1.57
C LEU A 18 4.70 -0.50 -1.37
N PHE A 19 5.30 -1.66 -1.65
CA PHE A 19 6.75 -1.85 -1.55
C PHE A 19 7.50 -0.89 -2.48
N LYS A 20 7.06 -0.78 -3.75
CA LYS A 20 7.66 0.12 -4.73
C LYS A 20 7.54 1.59 -4.30
N TYR A 21 6.36 1.99 -3.81
CA TYR A 21 6.11 3.34 -3.33
C TYR A 21 6.96 3.69 -2.11
N LEU A 22 7.06 2.81 -1.11
CA LEU A 22 7.85 3.09 0.11
C LEU A 22 9.37 3.09 -0.15
N LYS A 23 9.85 2.33 -1.13
CA LYS A 23 11.25 2.35 -1.57
C LYS A 23 11.63 3.61 -2.34
N ASN A 24 10.75 4.10 -3.20
CA ASN A 24 10.98 5.32 -3.97
C ASN A 24 9.69 6.14 -4.03
N PRO A 25 9.40 6.90 -2.96
CA PRO A 25 8.14 7.62 -2.86
C PRO A 25 8.18 8.82 -3.80
N SER A 26 7.38 8.75 -4.87
CA SER A 26 7.22 9.80 -5.89
C SER A 26 5.75 10.09 -6.15
N TYR A 27 5.44 11.33 -6.56
CA TYR A 27 4.09 11.76 -6.95
C TYR A 27 3.46 10.83 -8.00
N SER A 28 4.25 10.34 -8.96
CA SER A 28 3.77 9.46 -10.04
C SER A 28 3.57 7.99 -9.61
N THR A 29 4.20 7.58 -8.51
CA THR A 29 4.12 6.21 -7.97
C THR A 29 3.16 6.08 -6.79
N SER A 30 2.59 7.21 -6.36
CA SER A 30 1.69 7.24 -5.22
C SER A 30 0.38 6.53 -5.55
N LEU A 31 -0.01 5.63 -4.66
CA LEU A 31 -1.34 5.03 -4.66
C LEU A 31 -2.42 6.00 -4.16
N LEU A 32 -2.02 7.17 -3.64
CA LEU A 32 -2.92 8.16 -3.08
C LEU A 32 -3.36 9.20 -4.14
N PRO A 33 -4.63 9.67 -4.09
CA PRO A 33 -5.08 10.77 -4.93
C PRO A 33 -4.25 12.03 -4.71
N PHE A 34 -4.11 12.87 -5.74
CA PHE A 34 -3.35 14.12 -5.68
C PHE A 34 -3.76 15.03 -4.51
N GLY A 35 -5.05 15.10 -4.18
CA GLY A 35 -5.55 15.87 -3.04
C GLY A 35 -5.01 15.41 -1.68
N TYR A 36 -4.74 14.11 -1.51
CA TYR A 36 -4.10 13.57 -0.30
C TYR A 36 -2.60 13.88 -0.28
N LEU A 37 -1.92 13.75 -1.42
CA LEU A 37 -0.50 14.13 -1.55
C LEU A 37 -0.27 15.61 -1.24
N ARG A 38 -1.21 16.49 -1.62
CA ARG A 38 -1.12 17.92 -1.31
C ARG A 38 -1.29 18.22 0.18
N ARG A 39 -2.04 17.40 0.91
CA ARG A 39 -2.29 17.58 2.35
C ARG A 39 -1.23 16.93 3.24
N PHE A 40 -0.81 15.71 2.89
CA PHE A 40 0.09 14.89 3.72
C PHE A 40 1.53 14.86 3.22
N GLY A 41 1.80 15.42 2.04
CA GLY A 41 3.10 15.35 1.39
C GLY A 41 3.47 13.93 0.94
N ILE A 42 4.69 13.80 0.42
CA ILE A 42 5.29 12.51 0.09
C ILE A 42 6.02 11.97 1.32
N LYS A 43 5.87 10.68 1.59
CA LYS A 43 6.61 10.02 2.68
C LYS A 43 8.12 10.02 2.38
N LYS A 44 8.96 10.15 3.40
CA LYS A 44 10.42 9.98 3.22
C LYS A 44 10.74 8.55 2.77
N LYS A 45 11.81 8.41 1.98
CA LYS A 45 12.34 7.10 1.58
C LYS A 45 12.62 6.25 2.81
N THR A 46 12.21 5.00 2.77
CA THR A 46 12.47 4.07 3.87
C THR A 46 13.96 3.72 3.97
N THR A 47 14.48 3.66 5.18
CA THR A 47 15.82 3.14 5.53
C THR A 47 15.77 1.66 5.91
N LEU A 48 14.58 1.05 5.89
CA LEU A 48 14.38 -0.34 6.28
C LEU A 48 14.92 -1.30 5.21
N SER A 49 15.47 -2.41 5.68
CA SER A 49 15.84 -3.54 4.80
C SER A 49 14.60 -4.10 4.10
N ASP A 50 14.79 -4.62 2.88
CA ASP A 50 13.75 -5.17 2.02
C ASP A 50 12.90 -6.25 2.71
N LYS A 51 13.51 -7.05 3.59
CA LYS A 51 12.83 -8.09 4.36
C LYS A 51 11.87 -7.47 5.39
N ASN A 52 12.33 -6.48 6.14
CA ASN A 52 11.53 -5.81 7.17
C ASN A 52 10.40 -5.00 6.54
N LEU A 53 10.66 -4.35 5.41
CA LEU A 53 9.65 -3.60 4.68
C LEU A 53 8.51 -4.49 4.19
N LYS A 54 8.83 -5.68 3.65
CA LYS A 54 7.82 -6.66 3.24
C LYS A 54 6.98 -7.15 4.42
N ASN A 55 7.63 -7.52 5.53
CA ASN A 55 6.92 -7.97 6.72
C ASN A 55 5.97 -6.88 7.27
N MET A 56 6.41 -5.63 7.33
CA MET A 56 5.55 -4.52 7.76
C MET A 56 4.38 -4.26 6.81
N ILE A 57 4.59 -4.38 5.50
CA ILE A 57 3.52 -4.26 4.50
C ILE A 57 2.52 -5.40 4.66
N ASP A 58 2.99 -6.62 4.93
CA ASP A 58 2.12 -7.78 5.20
C ASP A 58 1.26 -7.55 6.45
N THR A 59 1.86 -7.13 7.57
CA THR A 59 1.13 -6.80 8.80
C THR A 59 0.14 -5.67 8.59
N TYR A 60 0.54 -4.59 7.91
CA TYR A 60 -0.35 -3.48 7.58
C TYR A 60 -1.54 -3.97 6.73
N TYR A 61 -1.26 -4.74 5.69
CA TYR A 61 -2.31 -5.26 4.82
C TYR A 61 -3.27 -6.17 5.59
N GLU A 62 -2.78 -7.06 6.45
CA GLU A 62 -3.64 -7.91 7.28
C GLU A 62 -4.49 -7.12 8.29
N GLN A 63 -3.93 -6.06 8.87
CA GLN A 63 -4.64 -5.22 9.83
C GLN A 63 -5.80 -4.45 9.19
N TYR A 64 -5.60 -3.89 7.99
CA TYR A 64 -6.58 -3.02 7.33
C TYR A 64 -7.44 -3.72 6.29
N ASN A 65 -6.98 -4.82 5.67
CA ASN A 65 -7.74 -5.59 4.68
C ASN A 65 -8.57 -6.72 5.33
N ARG A 66 -9.01 -6.55 6.59
CA ARG A 66 -9.83 -7.55 7.31
C ARG A 66 -11.20 -7.73 6.64
N LYS A 67 -11.25 -8.59 5.63
CA LYS A 67 -12.46 -9.30 5.19
C LYS A 67 -12.92 -10.38 6.19
N LYS A 68 -12.18 -10.63 7.28
CA LYS A 68 -12.38 -11.76 8.20
C LYS A 68 -13.20 -11.47 9.48
N LYS A 69 -13.72 -10.27 9.69
CA LYS A 69 -14.65 -9.98 10.81
C LYS A 69 -16.03 -9.63 10.28
N ILE A 70 -16.71 -10.62 9.73
CA ILE A 70 -18.17 -10.67 9.72
C ILE A 70 -18.49 -12.10 10.17
N TYR A 71 -18.47 -12.28 11.49
CA TYR A 71 -19.15 -13.39 12.16
C TYR A 71 -20.56 -12.88 12.46
#